data_AF-A0AB38A3X0-F1
#
_entry.id   AF-A0AB38A3X0-F1
#
_cell.length_a   1.000
_cell.length_b   1.000
_cell.length_c   1.000
_cell.angle_alpha   90.00
_cell.angle_beta   90.00
_cell.angle_gamma   90.00
#
_symmetry.space_group_name_H-M   'P 1'
#
loop_
_entity.id
_entity.type
_entity.pdbx_description
1 polymer ?
#
loop_
_entity_poly.entity_id
_entity_poly.type
_entity_poly.pdbx_seq_one_letter_code
_entity_poly.pdbx_strand_id
1 'polypeptide(L)'
;MAETKRNKIRNELRQQLEDMGVVGLYFYDLVEDYMELWTIKNSLIADVKARGVSVKYNNGGGQSGFKKNESIGELHKTNTQMLKILSQLEINVRDLPVDEDEDEEF
;
A
#
# COMPACT_ATOMS: atom_id res chain seq x y z
N MET A 1 -9.75 16.14 -15.21
CA MET A 1 -9.66 14.68 -14.98
C MET A 1 -9.87 14.46 -13.49
N ALA A 2 -10.71 13.51 -13.09
CA ALA A 2 -10.87 13.20 -11.67
C ALA A 2 -9.51 12.76 -11.10
N GLU A 3 -9.16 13.30 -9.93
CA GLU A 3 -7.96 12.90 -9.21
C GLU A 3 -8.11 11.45 -8.72
N THR A 4 -7.12 10.61 -8.99
CA THR A 4 -7.17 9.21 -8.52
C THR A 4 -6.93 9.15 -7.02
N LYS A 5 -7.50 8.15 -6.32
CA LYS A 5 -7.23 7.91 -4.89
C LYS A 5 -5.72 7.87 -4.57
N ARG A 6 -4.92 7.34 -5.51
CA ARG A 6 -3.45 7.34 -5.42
C ARG A 6 -2.88 8.77 -5.36
N ASN A 7 -3.34 9.66 -6.24
CA ASN A 7 -2.84 11.04 -6.28
C ASN A 7 -3.29 11.84 -5.06
N LYS A 8 -4.53 11.64 -4.59
CA LYS A 8 -5.02 12.25 -3.35
C LYS A 8 -4.13 11.91 -2.16
N ILE A 9 -3.88 10.62 -1.92
CA ILE A 9 -3.00 10.14 -0.83
C ILE A 9 -1.60 10.74 -0.96
N ARG A 10 -1.03 10.77 -2.17
CA ARG A 10 0.29 11.37 -2.40
C ARG A 10 0.32 12.84 -2.02
N ASN A 11 -0.69 13.60 -2.46
CA ASN A 11 -0.76 15.03 -2.22
C ASN A 11 -1.01 15.35 -0.74
N GLU A 12 -1.86 14.57 -0.07
CA GLU A 12 -2.09 14.68 1.38
C GLU A 12 -0.83 14.41 2.19
N LEU A 13 -0.05 13.37 1.87
CA LEU A 13 1.20 13.07 2.55
C LEU A 13 2.22 14.19 2.38
N ARG A 14 2.29 14.79 1.18
CA ARG A 14 3.17 15.94 0.93
C ARG A 14 2.72 17.18 1.68
N GLN A 15 1.41 17.46 1.69
CA GLN A 15 0.85 18.60 2.41
C GLN A 15 1.15 18.51 3.91
N GLN A 16 1.04 17.33 4.51
CA GLN A 16 1.40 17.13 5.91
C GLN A 16 2.87 17.45 6.19
N LEU A 17 3.78 17.04 5.31
CA LEU A 17 5.20 17.40 5.46
C LEU A 17 5.41 18.91 5.41
N GLU A 18 4.72 19.60 4.51
CA GLU A 18 4.76 21.07 4.41
C GLU A 18 4.18 21.73 5.67
N ASP A 19 3.06 21.24 6.18
CA ASP A 19 2.39 21.74 7.38
C ASP A 19 3.25 21.53 8.65
N MET A 20 4.02 20.45 8.69
CA MET A 20 5.03 20.18 9.74
C MET A 20 6.31 21.04 9.58
N GLY A 21 6.43 21.82 8.51
CA GLY A 21 7.62 22.58 8.17
C GLY A 21 8.80 21.71 7.74
N VAL A 22 8.56 20.43 7.41
CA VAL A 22 9.56 19.48 6.95
C VAL A 22 9.80 19.69 5.46
N VAL A 23 10.79 20.51 5.14
CA VAL A 23 11.19 20.81 3.76
C VAL A 23 12.51 20.10 3.44
N GLY A 24 12.44 19.02 2.66
CA GLY A 24 13.63 18.28 2.23
C GLY A 24 13.34 17.27 1.13
N LEU A 25 14.19 17.25 0.10
CA LEU A 25 14.06 16.32 -1.03
C LEU A 25 13.99 14.85 -0.58
N TYR A 26 14.70 14.51 0.49
CA TYR A 26 14.67 13.17 1.08
C TYR A 26 13.27 12.76 1.55
N PHE A 27 12.54 13.64 2.22
CA PHE A 27 11.19 13.34 2.72
C PHE A 27 10.18 13.22 1.57
N TYR A 28 10.32 14.05 0.53
CA TYR A 28 9.50 13.90 -0.67
C TYR A 28 9.79 12.60 -1.42
N ASP A 29 11.05 12.16 -1.47
CA ASP A 29 11.44 10.88 -2.07
C ASP A 29 10.83 9.70 -1.29
N LEU A 30 10.84 9.76 0.05
CA LEU A 30 10.15 8.77 0.89
C LEU A 30 8.64 8.71 0.63
N VAL A 31 7.99 9.83 0.32
CA VAL A 31 6.58 9.81 -0.12
C VAL A 31 6.44 9.09 -1.46
N GLU A 32 7.35 9.30 -2.42
CA GLU A 32 7.31 8.56 -3.68
C GLU A 32 7.51 7.06 -3.49
N ASP A 33 8.47 6.66 -2.65
CA ASP A 33 8.69 5.27 -2.27
C ASP A 33 7.41 4.65 -1.67
N TYR A 34 6.73 5.38 -0.79
CA TYR A 34 5.44 4.96 -0.24
C TYR A 34 4.40 4.73 -1.34
N MET A 35 4.33 5.61 -2.35
CA MET A 35 3.35 5.49 -3.44
C MET A 35 3.65 4.33 -4.40
N GLU A 36 4.91 3.98 -4.59
CA GLU A 36 5.30 2.76 -5.32
C GLU A 36 4.89 1.50 -4.54
N LEU A 37 5.16 1.47 -3.22
CA LEU A 37 4.71 0.38 -2.35
C LEU A 37 3.18 0.27 -2.28
N TRP A 38 2.45 1.39 -2.32
CA TRP A 38 0.98 1.38 -2.39
C TRP A 38 0.48 0.65 -3.64
N THR A 39 1.14 0.86 -4.77
CA THR A 39 0.79 0.22 -6.06
C THR A 39 1.06 -1.29 -6.00
N ILE A 40 2.21 -1.67 -5.45
CA ILE A 40 2.57 -3.08 -5.20
C ILE A 40 1.57 -3.73 -4.25
N LYS A 41 1.26 -3.10 -3.12
CA LYS A 41 0.29 -3.58 -2.12
C LYS A 41 -1.06 -3.87 -2.76
N ASN A 42 -1.59 -2.95 -3.57
CA ASN A 42 -2.89 -3.15 -4.22
C ASN A 42 -2.86 -4.25 -5.27
N SER A 43 -1.73 -4.42 -5.98
CA SER A 43 -1.55 -5.54 -6.91
C SER A 43 -1.53 -6.89 -6.19
N LEU A 44 -0.88 -6.98 -5.03
CA LEU A 44 -0.87 -8.16 -4.18
C LEU A 44 -2.26 -8.47 -3.61
N ILE A 45 -3.01 -7.45 -3.19
CA ILE A 45 -4.41 -7.61 -2.74
C ILE A 45 -5.29 -8.13 -3.88
N ALA A 46 -5.17 -7.54 -5.08
CA ALA A 46 -5.91 -7.97 -6.25
C ALA A 46 -5.61 -9.43 -6.61
N ASP A 47 -4.34 -9.83 -6.53
CA ASP A 47 -3.92 -11.20 -6.75
C ASP A 47 -4.52 -12.18 -5.73
N VAL A 48 -4.51 -11.83 -4.43
CA VAL A 48 -5.12 -12.65 -3.38
C VAL A 48 -6.64 -12.77 -3.58
N LYS A 49 -7.31 -11.68 -3.99
CA LYS A 49 -8.74 -11.70 -4.33
C LYS A 49 -9.03 -12.62 -5.52
N ALA A 50 -8.17 -12.57 -6.55
CA ALA A 50 -8.37 -13.34 -7.78
C ALA A 50 -8.04 -14.83 -7.62
N ARG A 51 -6.94 -15.17 -6.93
CA ARG A 51 -6.43 -16.56 -6.83
C ARG A 51 -6.74 -17.24 -5.50
N GLY A 52 -7.24 -16.49 -4.51
CA GLY A 52 -7.50 -16.98 -3.17
C GLY A 52 -6.23 -17.15 -2.33
N VAL A 53 -6.43 -17.62 -1.10
CA VAL A 53 -5.34 -17.81 -0.12
C VAL A 53 -4.47 -19.04 -0.40
N SER A 54 -4.97 -19.96 -1.22
CA SER A 54 -4.33 -21.20 -1.61
C SER A 54 -4.43 -21.36 -3.13
N VAL A 55 -3.30 -21.61 -3.78
CA VAL A 55 -3.18 -21.59 -5.24
C VAL A 55 -2.75 -22.95 -5.75
N LYS A 56 -3.40 -23.41 -6.80
CA LYS A 56 -3.05 -24.67 -7.45
C LYS A 56 -1.69 -24.53 -8.13
N TYR A 57 -0.84 -25.53 -7.97
CA TYR A 57 0.38 -25.69 -8.77
C TYR A 57 0.33 -27.00 -9.54
N ASN A 58 1.04 -27.02 -10.67
CA ASN A 58 1.23 -28.22 -11.49
C ASN A 58 2.62 -28.14 -12.09
N ASN A 59 3.52 -29.03 -11.62
CA ASN A 59 4.91 -29.06 -12.05
C ASN A 59 5.15 -30.09 -13.17
N GLY A 60 4.10 -30.71 -13.71
CA GLY A 60 4.20 -31.80 -14.68
C GLY A 60 4.47 -33.16 -14.02
N GLY A 61 4.46 -34.23 -14.82
CA GLY A 61 4.75 -35.59 -14.34
C GLY A 61 3.77 -36.14 -13.29
N GLY A 62 2.55 -35.60 -13.22
CA GLY A 62 1.55 -35.96 -12.21
C GLY A 62 1.68 -35.21 -10.87
N GLN A 63 2.71 -34.37 -10.69
CA GLN A 63 2.89 -33.60 -9.46
C GLN A 63 2.07 -32.31 -9.50
N SER A 64 0.91 -32.35 -8.85
CA SER A 64 0.04 -31.19 -8.67
C SER A 64 -0.56 -31.16 -7.28
N GLY A 65 -0.95 -29.99 -6.83
CA GLY A 65 -1.52 -29.79 -5.51
C GLY A 65 -1.86 -28.33 -5.26
N PHE A 66 -1.99 -27.98 -3.99
CA PHE A 66 -2.23 -26.61 -3.56
C PHE A 66 -1.07 -26.14 -2.67
N LYS A 67 -0.72 -24.87 -2.80
CA LYS A 67 0.26 -24.20 -1.95
C LYS A 67 -0.28 -22.86 -1.49
N LYS A 68 0.31 -22.29 -0.44
CA LYS A 68 -0.03 -20.94 0.02
C LYS A 68 0.17 -19.93 -1.12
N ASN A 69 -0.71 -18.93 -1.21
CA ASN A 69 -0.47 -17.81 -2.10
C ASN A 69 0.69 -16.94 -1.55
N GLU A 70 1.81 -16.90 -2.27
CA GLU A 70 3.00 -16.12 -1.90
C GLU A 70 2.70 -14.63 -1.73
N SER A 71 1.71 -14.11 -2.45
CA SER A 71 1.29 -12.71 -2.37
C SER A 71 0.84 -12.30 -0.97
N ILE A 72 0.37 -13.25 -0.14
CA ILE A 72 0.02 -12.97 1.27
C ILE A 72 1.27 -12.60 2.07
N GLY A 73 2.34 -13.37 1.88
CA GLY A 73 3.62 -13.13 2.56
C GLY A 73 4.22 -11.79 2.14
N GLU A 74 4.24 -11.53 0.84
CA GLU A 74 4.73 -10.26 0.30
C GLU A 74 3.86 -9.08 0.72
N LEU A 75 2.53 -9.23 0.79
CA LEU A 75 1.61 -8.18 1.24
C LEU A 75 1.94 -7.72 2.67
N HIS A 76 2.19 -8.66 3.59
CA HIS A 76 2.59 -8.30 4.96
C HIS A 76 3.93 -7.57 5.00
N LYS A 77 4.91 -7.99 4.20
CA LYS A 77 6.23 -7.33 4.12
C LYS A 77 6.12 -5.92 3.55
N THR A 78 5.41 -5.75 2.43
CA THR A 78 5.14 -4.46 1.81
C THR A 78 4.43 -3.53 2.79
N ASN A 79 3.37 -4.00 3.45
CA ASN A 79 2.63 -3.19 4.43
C ASN A 79 3.51 -2.79 5.61
N THR A 80 4.38 -3.69 6.10
CA THR A 80 5.35 -3.37 7.16
C THR A 80 6.33 -2.28 6.72
N GLN A 81 6.82 -2.33 5.48
CA GLN A 81 7.71 -1.30 4.96
C GLN A 81 6.99 0.05 4.81
N MET A 82 5.74 0.05 4.36
CA MET A 82 4.91 1.26 4.27
C MET A 82 4.72 1.91 5.65
N LEU A 83 4.43 1.14 6.70
CA LEU A 83 4.31 1.65 8.07
C LEU A 83 5.63 2.24 8.60
N LYS A 84 6.77 1.64 8.23
CA LYS A 84 8.09 2.19 8.58
C LYS A 84 8.36 3.54 7.91
N ILE A 85 7.96 3.71 6.65
CA ILE A 85 8.09 5.00 5.96
C ILE A 85 7.24 6.06 6.65
N LEU A 86 5.97 5.77 6.95
CA LEU A 86 5.11 6.72 7.68
C LEU A 86 5.72 7.10 9.03
N SER A 87 6.29 6.14 9.75
CA SER A 87 7.02 6.40 11.00
C SER A 87 8.26 7.28 10.81
N GLN A 88 9.00 7.15 9.70
CA GLN A 88 10.16 7.99 9.40
C GLN A 88 9.78 9.41 8.96
N LEU A 89 8.62 9.55 8.32
CA LEU A 89 8.02 10.83 7.99
C LEU A 89 7.37 11.51 9.21
N GLU A 90 7.33 10.83 10.37
CA GLU A 90 6.64 11.27 11.58
C GLU A 90 5.14 11.53 11.40
N ILE A 91 4.55 10.99 10.32
CA ILE A 91 3.13 11.11 10.02
C ILE A 91 2.34 10.13 10.88
N ASN A 92 1.51 10.64 11.78
CA ASN A 92 0.60 9.85 12.61
C ASN A 92 -0.83 9.91 12.10
N VAL A 93 -1.57 8.81 12.26
CA VAL A 93 -2.98 8.66 11.85
C VAL A 93 -3.89 9.73 12.49
N ARG A 94 -3.49 10.33 13.61
CA ARG A 94 -4.26 11.38 14.31
C ARG A 94 -4.20 12.74 13.62
N ASP A 95 -3.17 12.97 12.82
CA ASP A 95 -2.92 14.24 12.14
C ASP A 95 -3.50 14.24 10.71
N LEU A 96 -4.05 13.09 10.28
CA LEU A 96 -4.75 12.97 9.02
C LEU A 96 -6.17 13.54 9.14
N PRO A 97 -6.62 14.38 8.20
CA PRO A 97 -8.03 14.73 8.10
C PRO A 97 -8.84 13.43 7.94
N VAL A 98 -9.84 13.24 8.79
CA VAL A 98 -10.79 12.14 8.64
C VAL A 98 -11.73 12.52 7.51
N ASP A 99 -11.66 11.78 6.39
CA ASP A 99 -12.61 11.94 5.30
C ASP A 99 -13.96 11.37 5.78
N GLU A 100 -14.88 12.25 6.19
CA GLU A 100 -16.23 11.87 6.68
C GLU A 100 -17.11 11.26 5.58
N ASP A 101 -16.62 11.22 4.33
CA ASP A 101 -17.37 10.78 3.14
C ASP A 101 -17.16 9.30 2.77
N GLU A 102 -16.40 8.51 3.53
CA GLU A 102 -16.19 7.05 3.27
C GLU A 102 -17.23 6.14 3.96
N ASP A 103 -18.48 6.58 4.08
CA ASP A 103 -19.65 5.73 4.36
C ASP A 103 -20.38 5.38 3.03
N GLU A 104 -19.70 4.75 2.07
CA GLU A 104 -20.37 4.09 0.93
C GLU A 104 -20.08 2.58 0.93
N GLU A 105 -21.06 1.86 1.51
CA GLU A 105 -21.49 0.47 1.33
C GLU A 105 -20.44 -0.63 1.06
N PHE A 106 -20.37 -1.59 1.99
CA PHE A 106 -20.00 -2.99 1.72
C PHE A 106 -21.25 -3.88 1.68
#